data_AF-A0A918HTJ2-F1
#
_entry.id   AF-A0A918HTJ2-F1
#
_cell.length_a   1.000
_cell.length_b   1.000
_cell.length_c   1.000
_cell.angle_alpha   90.00
_cell.angle_beta   90.00
_cell.angle_gamma   90.00
#
_symmetry.space_group_name_H-M   'P 1'
#
loop_
_entity.id
_entity.type
_entity.pdbx_description
1 polymer ?
#
loop_
_entity_poly.entity_id
_entity_poly.type
_entity_poly.pdbx_seq_one_letter_code
_entity_poly.pdbx_strand_id
1 'polypeptide(L)' 'MDADELLRRIRVTRDWVHGQEQQAPDEMTAAAYEAVRRALDKLIDPSSG' A
#
# COMPACT_ATOMS: atom_id res chain seq x y z
N MET A 1 -6.86 -13.43 -15.48
CA MET A 1 -6.63 -12.28 -14.59
C MET A 1 -5.81 -11.30 -15.40
N ASP A 2 -6.39 -10.15 -15.73
CA ASP A 2 -5.78 -9.18 -16.63
C ASP A 2 -4.91 -8.18 -15.87
N ALA A 3 -3.98 -7.52 -16.56
CA ALA A 3 -3.06 -6.57 -15.96
C ALA A 3 -3.77 -5.42 -15.25
N ASP A 4 -4.87 -4.92 -15.83
CA ASP A 4 -5.72 -3.89 -15.22
C ASP A 4 -6.39 -4.36 -13.93
N GLU A 5 -6.84 -5.62 -13.88
CA GLU A 5 -7.45 -6.19 -12.68
C GLU A 5 -6.41 -6.40 -11.57
N LEU A 6 -5.19 -6.79 -11.93
CA LEU A 6 -4.08 -6.86 -10.99
C LEU A 6 -3.76 -5.46 -10.43
N LEU A 7 -3.61 -4.45 -11.30
CA LEU A 7 -3.32 -3.07 -10.89
C LEU A 7 -4.44 -2.49 -10.01
N ARG A 8 -5.70 -2.80 -10.33
CA ARG A 8 -6.86 -2.42 -9.52
C ARG A 8 -6.78 -3.03 -8.11
N ARG A 9 -6.46 -4.32 -7.99
CA ARG A 9 -6.31 -4.99 -6.68
C ARG A 9 -5.15 -4.43 -5.87
N ILE A 10 -4.03 -4.10 -6.52
CA ILE A 10 -2.88 -3.45 -5.87
C ILE A 10 -3.30 -2.08 -5.32
N ARG A 11 -3.99 -1.25 -6.10
CA ARG A 11 -4.51 0.05 -5.64
C ARG A 11 -5.46 -0.08 -4.44
N VAL A 12 -6.43 -1.00 -4.51
CA VAL A 12 -7.36 -1.27 -3.39
C VAL A 12 -6.60 -1.70 -2.13
N THR A 13 -5.58 -2.55 -2.28
CA THR A 13 -4.76 -3.00 -1.15
C THR A 13 -3.96 -1.84 -0.55
N ARG A 14 -3.40 -0.96 -1.40
CA ARG A 14 -2.65 0.23 -0.99
C ARG A 14 -3.51 1.20 -0.18
N ASP A 15 -4.75 1.44 -0.62
CA ASP A 15 -5.69 2.32 0.10
C ASP A 15 -6.13 1.69 1.43
N TRP A 16 -6.34 0.37 1.46
CA TRP A 16 -6.62 -0.36 2.70
C TRP A 16 -5.45 -0.24 3.71
N VAL A 17 -4.21 -0.45 3.25
CA VAL A 17 -3.00 -0.31 4.08
C VAL A 17 -2.89 1.09 4.66
N HIS A 18 -3.18 2.13 3.86
CA HIS A 18 -3.18 3.51 4.34
C HIS A 18 -4.24 3.77 5.42
N GLY A 19 -5.40 3.10 5.34
CA GLY A 19 -6.40 3.11 6.40
C GLY A 19 -5.94 2.40 7.67
N GLN A 20 -5.20 1.30 7.55
CA GLN A 20 -4.63 0.57 8.69
C GLN A 20 -3.49 1.34 9.37
N GLU A 21 -2.65 2.05 8.60
CA GLU A 21 -1.61 2.94 9.11
C GLU A 21 -2.18 3.97 10.09
N GLN A 22 -3.33 4.57 9.76
CA GLN A 22 -4.02 5.57 10.60
C GLN A 22 -4.72 4.97 11.83
N GLN A 23 -5.05 3.67 11.79
CA GLN A 23 -5.73 2.96 12.87
C GLN A 23 -4.76 2.11 13.70
N ALA A 24 -3.46 2.21 13.43
CA ALA A 24 -2.45 1.41 14.10
C ALA A 24 -2.41 1.70 15.61
N PRO A 25 -2.37 0.67 16.47
CA PRO A 25 -2.37 0.84 17.93
C PRO A 25 -1.06 1.38 18.49
N ASP A 26 0.02 1.33 17.71
CA ASP A 26 1.37 1.75 18.10
C ASP A 26 2.21 2.17 16.87
N GLU A 27 3.30 2.90 17.12
CA GLU A 27 4.18 3.44 16.08
C GLU A 27 4.89 2.36 15.26
N MET A 28 5.19 1.20 15.86
CA MET A 28 5.86 0.10 15.15
C MET A 28 4.89 -0.53 14.14
N THR A 29 3.64 -0.73 14.53
CA THR A 29 2.59 -1.21 13.64
C THR A 29 2.30 -0.20 12.52
N ALA A 30 2.28 1.11 12.82
CA ALA A 30 2.14 2.15 11.81
C ALA A 30 3.29 2.13 10.79
N ALA A 31 4.54 2.04 11.27
CA ALA A 31 5.73 1.96 10.41
C ALA A 31 5.73 0.71 9.51
N ALA A 32 5.20 -0.42 9.99
CA ALA A 32 5.04 -1.61 9.17
C ALA A 32 4.07 -1.39 8.01
N TYR A 33 2.91 -0.78 8.28
CA TYR A 33 1.95 -0.42 7.22
C TYR A 33 2.52 0.64 6.25
N GLU A 34 3.25 1.63 6.76
CA GLU A 34 3.95 2.63 5.92
C GLU A 34 4.94 1.95 4.95
N ALA A 35 5.74 0.99 5.43
CA ALA A 35 6.69 0.25 4.60
C ALA A 35 5.99 -0.55 3.49
N VAL A 36 4.88 -1.22 3.81
CA VAL A 36 4.06 -1.93 2.83
C VAL A 36 3.45 -0.95 1.83
N ARG A 37 2.92 0.19 2.27
CA ARG A 37 2.35 1.22 1.40
C ARG A 37 3.39 1.73 0.40
N ARG A 38 4.61 2.03 0.84
CA ARG A 38 5.72 2.45 -0.03
C ARG A 38 6.09 1.40 -1.07
N ALA A 39 6.09 0.11 -0.69
CA ALA A 39 6.34 -0.97 -1.64
C ALA A 39 5.24 -1.05 -2.70
N LEU A 40 3.98 -0.91 -2.30
CA LEU A 40 2.84 -0.87 -3.22
C LEU A 40 2.85 0.38 -4.12
N ASP A 41 3.23 1.54 -3.59
CA ASP A 41 3.38 2.77 -4.37
C ASP A 41 4.40 2.58 -5.50
N LYS A 42 5.56 1.97 -5.23
CA LYS A 42 6.57 1.65 -6.26
C LYS A 42 6.09 0.63 -7.30
N LEU A 43 5.19 -0.28 -6.92
CA LEU A 43 4.60 -1.25 -7.86
C LEU A 43 3.55 -0.60 -8.76
N ILE A 44 2.81 0.40 -8.25
CA ILE A 44 1.80 1.15 -9.01
C ILE A 44 2.48 2.16 -9.94
N ASP A 45 3.48 2.86 -9.42
CA ASP A 45 4.26 3.87 -10.14
C ASP A 45 5.75 3.66 -9.85
N PRO A 46 6.49 2.99 -10.74
CA PRO A 46 7.91 2.68 -10.54
C PRO A 46 8.82 3.92 -10.56
N SER A 47 8.28 5.10 -10.90
CA SER A 47 9.00 6.38 -10.88
C SER A 47 8.81 7.16 -9.57
N SER A 48 7.98 6.69 -8.64
CA SER A 48 7.66 7.36 -7.37
C SER A 48 8.71 7.17 -6.26
N GLY A 49 9.98 7.03 -6.63
CA GLY A 49 11.11 6.75 -5.72
C GLY A 49 11.93 7.97 -5.37
#